data_AF-A0AA37PFJ7-F1
#
_entry.id   AF-A0AA37PFJ7-F1
#
_cell.length_a   1.000
_cell.length_b   1.000
_cell.length_c   1.000
_cell.angle_alpha   90.00
_cell.angle_beta   90.00
_cell.angle_gamma   90.00
#
_symmetry.space_group_name_H-M   'P 1'
#
loop_
_entity.id
_entity.type
_entity.pdbx_description
1 polymer ?
#
loop_
_entity_poly.entity_id
_entity_poly.type
_entity_poly.pdbx_seq_one_letter_code
_entity_poly.pdbx_strand_id
1 'polypeptide(L)'
;MVSCTYLLTLLAATAAIASPVRLSNQNGTVKIRQSGQVYVCKAGANNDGVTYGEVSQDCAIGYFREAGTKAGFSGYPKKFDNKGNVMKFASGCNENVYELPVFSNGKRYDFNAKKGSINKPGPMRVYYTKDLKFCGVGAKEHIGGTGNPHNCVLENQGVPSQGWLLVRKRGISIVLSFTGRLNWIAYVGCLSV
;
A
#
# COMPACT_ATOMS: atom_id res chain seq x y z
N MET A 1 8.64 -44.03 56.53
CA MET A 1 8.93 -44.12 55.07
C MET A 1 7.56 -44.26 54.41
N VAL A 2 7.02 -43.27 53.70
CA VAL A 2 7.41 -42.81 52.36
C VAL A 2 6.97 -41.35 52.21
N SER A 3 7.87 -40.52 51.70
CA SER A 3 7.65 -39.09 51.44
C SER A 3 7.06 -38.93 50.03
N CYS A 4 5.88 -38.32 49.91
CA CYS A 4 5.28 -38.00 48.62
C CYS A 4 5.82 -36.67 48.10
N THR A 5 6.87 -36.77 47.30
CA THR A 5 7.48 -35.66 46.56
C THR A 5 6.54 -35.22 45.43
N TYR A 6 5.93 -34.03 45.57
CA TYR A 6 5.20 -33.38 44.48
C TYR A 6 6.19 -32.86 43.43
N LEU A 7 6.22 -33.53 42.28
CA LEU A 7 6.96 -33.09 41.09
C LEU A 7 6.20 -31.94 40.41
N LEU A 8 6.75 -30.73 40.55
CA LEU A 8 6.41 -29.53 39.77
C LEU A 8 6.88 -29.70 38.32
N THR A 9 5.95 -29.95 37.39
CA THR A 9 6.21 -29.86 35.95
C THR A 9 6.01 -28.41 35.48
N LEU A 10 7.08 -27.63 35.48
CA LEU A 10 7.16 -26.34 34.79
C LEU A 10 7.23 -26.60 33.28
N LEU A 11 6.12 -26.35 32.55
CA LEU A 11 6.17 -26.18 31.09
C LEU A 11 6.86 -24.86 30.78
N ALA A 12 8.12 -24.93 30.33
CA ALA A 12 8.79 -23.80 29.70
C ALA A 12 8.19 -23.58 28.31
N ALA A 13 7.36 -22.53 28.17
CA ALA A 13 6.94 -22.02 26.87
C ALA A 13 8.16 -21.36 26.20
N THR A 14 8.71 -21.99 25.17
CA THR A 14 9.70 -21.36 24.28
C THR A 14 8.97 -20.35 23.41
N ALA A 15 8.92 -19.09 23.88
CA ALA A 15 8.62 -17.97 23.01
C ALA A 15 9.77 -17.85 21.99
N ALA A 16 9.53 -18.25 20.74
CA ALA A 16 10.41 -17.91 19.63
C ALA A 16 10.36 -16.39 19.45
N ILE A 17 11.33 -15.70 20.04
CA ILE A 17 11.56 -14.29 19.79
C ILE A 17 12.19 -14.21 18.40
N ALA A 18 11.37 -13.93 17.37
CA ALA A 18 11.89 -13.47 16.10
C ALA A 18 12.56 -12.12 16.34
N SER A 19 13.85 -12.15 16.67
CA SER A 19 14.65 -10.95 16.89
C SER A 19 14.73 -10.17 15.58
N PRO A 20 14.42 -8.86 15.57
CA PRO A 20 14.60 -8.06 14.38
C PRO A 20 16.09 -8.06 14.01
N VAL A 21 16.40 -8.62 12.84
CA VAL A 21 17.73 -8.57 12.24
C VAL A 21 18.12 -7.09 12.12
N ARG A 22 19.08 -6.64 12.93
CA ARG A 22 19.71 -5.34 12.74
C ARG A 22 20.64 -5.44 11.54
N LEU A 23 20.19 -4.90 10.41
CA LEU A 23 21.06 -4.67 9.25
C LEU A 23 22.09 -3.60 9.61
N SER A 24 23.33 -4.06 9.71
CA SER A 24 24.51 -3.22 9.90
C SER A 24 24.70 -2.28 8.71
N ASN A 25 25.09 -1.05 9.02
CA ASN A 25 25.45 0.03 8.11
C ASN A 25 26.18 -0.45 6.84
N GLN A 26 25.55 -0.26 5.68
CA GLN A 26 26.27 0.10 4.46
C GLN A 26 25.49 1.17 3.72
N ASN A 27 26.20 2.22 3.32
CA ASN A 27 25.77 3.36 2.48
C ASN A 27 25.35 2.93 1.06
N GLY A 28 24.40 2.00 0.96
CA GLY A 28 23.59 1.80 -0.23
C GLY A 28 22.25 2.49 0.05
N THR A 29 21.79 3.34 -0.86
CA THR A 29 20.41 3.82 -0.86
C THR A 29 19.49 2.63 -1.12
N VAL A 30 19.24 1.84 -0.08
CA VAL A 30 18.14 0.89 -0.05
C VAL A 30 16.89 1.77 -0.06
N LYS A 31 16.34 2.01 -1.25
CA LYS A 31 14.93 2.34 -1.37
C LYS A 31 14.20 1.15 -0.75
N ILE A 32 13.92 1.24 0.55
CA ILE A 32 12.85 0.48 1.16
C ILE A 32 11.67 0.80 0.26
N ARG A 33 11.29 -0.15 -0.62
CA ARG A 33 10.08 -0.05 -1.41
C ARG A 33 9.02 0.35 -0.41
N GLN A 34 8.32 1.46 -0.64
CA GLN A 34 7.27 1.96 0.24
C GLN A 34 6.15 0.92 0.27
N SER A 35 6.37 -0.16 1.01
CA SER A 35 5.43 -1.22 1.33
C SER A 35 4.36 -0.54 2.17
N GLY A 36 3.15 -0.45 1.63
CA GLY A 36 2.04 0.28 2.25
C GLY A 36 1.50 1.47 1.46
N GLN A 37 1.95 1.71 0.22
CA GLN A 37 1.27 2.67 -0.65
C GLN A 37 -0.10 2.15 -1.08
N VAL A 38 -1.15 2.87 -0.69
CA VAL A 38 -2.54 2.58 -1.07
C VAL A 38 -3.01 3.67 -2.02
N TYR A 39 -3.60 3.25 -3.15
CA TYR A 39 -4.23 4.15 -4.10
C TYR A 39 -5.72 4.17 -3.85
N VAL A 40 -6.27 5.35 -3.61
CA VAL A 40 -7.71 5.58 -3.44
C VAL A 40 -8.25 6.21 -4.72
N CYS A 41 -9.19 5.52 -5.35
CA CYS A 41 -9.80 5.94 -6.59
C CYS A 41 -11.21 6.47 -6.34
N LYS A 42 -11.50 7.67 -6.84
CA LYS A 42 -12.82 8.31 -6.73
C LYS A 42 -13.34 8.72 -8.09
N ALA A 43 -14.66 8.92 -8.18
CA ALA A 43 -15.30 9.46 -9.37
C ALA A 43 -14.90 10.91 -9.64
N GLY A 44 -15.09 11.34 -10.89
CA GLY A 44 -14.73 12.68 -11.35
C GLY A 44 -13.25 12.80 -11.73
N ALA A 45 -12.96 13.68 -12.68
CA ALA A 45 -11.61 13.85 -13.24
C ALA A 45 -10.55 14.26 -12.19
N ASN A 46 -11.01 14.84 -11.07
CA ASN A 46 -10.15 15.33 -9.98
C ASN A 46 -10.22 14.47 -8.71
N ASN A 47 -10.85 13.28 -8.74
CA ASN A 47 -11.10 12.44 -7.56
C ASN A 47 -11.94 13.14 -6.46
N ASP A 48 -12.91 13.96 -6.85
CA ASP A 48 -13.78 14.75 -5.98
C ASP A 48 -15.14 14.08 -5.71
N GLY A 49 -15.46 13.00 -6.43
CA GLY A 49 -16.71 12.28 -6.30
C GLY A 49 -16.67 11.07 -5.35
N VAL A 50 -17.63 10.17 -5.56
CA VAL A 50 -17.81 8.94 -4.77
C VAL A 50 -16.61 8.02 -4.91
N THR A 51 -16.14 7.46 -3.79
CA THR A 51 -15.07 6.46 -3.77
C THR A 51 -15.49 5.20 -4.53
N TYR A 52 -14.68 4.84 -5.52
CA TYR A 52 -14.79 3.54 -6.16
C TYR A 52 -14.21 2.46 -5.29
N GLY A 53 -13.03 2.71 -4.71
CA GLY A 53 -12.36 1.77 -3.86
C GLY A 53 -10.87 2.06 -3.71
N GLU A 54 -10.19 1.13 -3.08
CA GLU A 54 -8.77 1.21 -2.77
C GLU A 54 -8.02 -0.02 -3.31
N VAL A 55 -6.75 0.18 -3.65
CA VAL A 55 -5.87 -0.91 -4.06
C VAL A 55 -4.45 -0.62 -3.57
N SER A 56 -3.84 -1.60 -2.91
CA SER A 56 -2.43 -1.49 -2.54
C SER A 56 -1.55 -1.63 -3.76
N GLN A 57 -0.45 -0.87 -3.80
CA GLN A 57 0.52 -0.95 -4.88
C GLN A 57 1.06 -2.38 -5.06
N ASP A 58 1.31 -3.07 -3.95
CA ASP A 58 1.86 -4.43 -3.96
C ASP A 58 0.88 -5.45 -4.55
N CYS A 59 -0.41 -5.35 -4.23
CA CYS A 59 -1.45 -6.18 -4.86
C CYS A 59 -1.54 -5.90 -6.37
N ALA A 60 -1.56 -4.62 -6.75
CA ALA A 60 -1.60 -4.23 -8.16
C ALA A 60 -0.39 -4.78 -8.93
N ILE A 61 0.80 -4.75 -8.33
CA ILE A 61 2.02 -5.35 -8.87
C ILE A 61 1.91 -6.86 -9.03
N GLY A 62 1.36 -7.55 -8.03
CA GLY A 62 1.09 -8.99 -8.13
C GLY A 62 0.19 -9.31 -9.33
N TYR A 63 -0.91 -8.57 -9.50
CA TYR A 63 -1.90 -8.86 -10.54
C TYR A 63 -1.38 -8.65 -11.96
N PHE A 64 -0.70 -7.55 -12.24
CA PHE A 64 -0.19 -7.36 -13.61
C PHE A 64 1.00 -8.27 -13.93
N ARG A 65 1.78 -8.69 -12.93
CA ARG A 65 2.86 -9.67 -13.15
C ARG A 65 2.31 -11.03 -13.51
N GLU A 66 1.20 -11.43 -12.88
CA GLU A 66 0.49 -12.65 -13.24
C GLU A 66 -0.14 -12.56 -14.62
N ALA A 67 -0.77 -11.43 -14.94
CA ALA A 67 -1.44 -11.22 -16.22
C ALA A 67 -0.47 -11.05 -17.41
N GLY A 68 0.75 -10.56 -17.17
CA GLY A 68 1.73 -10.29 -18.21
C GLY A 68 1.26 -9.21 -19.19
N THR A 69 1.54 -9.37 -20.48
CA THR A 69 1.15 -8.41 -21.55
C THR A 69 0.23 -9.04 -22.60
N LYS A 70 -0.09 -10.33 -22.46
CA LYS A 70 -0.92 -11.07 -23.40
C LYS A 70 -2.36 -11.06 -22.94
N ALA A 71 -3.27 -10.59 -23.80
CA ALA A 71 -4.69 -10.62 -23.49
C ALA A 71 -5.20 -12.06 -23.28
N GLY A 72 -5.93 -12.26 -22.19
CA GLY A 72 -6.74 -13.46 -21.96
C GLY A 72 -8.11 -13.37 -22.64
N PHE A 73 -9.02 -14.28 -22.29
CA PHE A 73 -10.37 -14.34 -22.86
C PHE A 73 -11.25 -13.10 -22.56
N SER A 74 -10.89 -12.34 -21.52
CA SER A 74 -11.53 -11.06 -21.21
C SER A 74 -11.19 -9.93 -22.20
N GLY A 75 -10.14 -10.12 -23.01
CA GLY A 75 -9.52 -9.05 -23.79
C GLY A 75 -8.54 -8.17 -23.00
N TYR A 76 -8.28 -8.52 -21.73
CA TYR A 76 -7.28 -7.88 -20.87
C TYR A 76 -6.14 -8.84 -20.52
N PRO A 77 -4.95 -8.33 -20.20
CA PRO A 77 -4.53 -6.93 -20.29
C PRO A 77 -4.47 -6.45 -21.75
N LYS A 78 -4.64 -5.15 -21.96
CA LYS A 78 -4.60 -4.53 -23.30
C LYS A 78 -3.74 -3.29 -23.30
N LYS A 79 -3.25 -2.91 -24.49
CA LYS A 79 -2.50 -1.67 -24.65
C LYS A 79 -3.38 -0.46 -24.31
N PHE A 80 -2.80 0.46 -23.56
CA PHE A 80 -3.37 1.75 -23.23
C PHE A 80 -2.61 2.82 -24.00
N ASP A 81 -3.33 3.56 -24.81
CA ASP A 81 -2.81 4.73 -25.51
C ASP A 81 -3.20 5.97 -24.72
N ASN A 82 -2.22 6.63 -24.11
CA ASN A 82 -2.42 7.81 -23.26
C ASN A 82 -2.64 9.07 -24.10
N LYS A 83 -3.60 9.02 -25.03
CA LYS A 83 -3.90 10.13 -25.95
C LYS A 83 -4.24 11.38 -25.16
N GLY A 84 -3.59 12.49 -25.51
CA GLY A 84 -3.77 13.77 -24.82
C GLY A 84 -3.14 13.86 -23.42
N ASN A 85 -2.30 12.88 -23.03
CA ASN A 85 -1.62 12.86 -21.73
C ASN A 85 -2.57 12.99 -20.52
N VAL A 86 -3.76 12.38 -20.63
CA VAL A 86 -4.80 12.40 -19.59
C VAL A 86 -4.34 11.75 -18.29
N MET A 87 -3.52 10.70 -18.39
CA MET A 87 -2.84 10.09 -17.26
C MET A 87 -1.45 10.67 -17.09
N LYS A 88 -1.10 11.07 -15.87
CA LYS A 88 0.25 11.47 -15.48
C LYS A 88 0.98 10.28 -14.90
N PHE A 89 1.86 9.66 -15.69
CA PHE A 89 2.69 8.55 -15.19
C PHE A 89 4.05 9.04 -14.69
N ALA A 90 4.67 8.25 -13.82
CA ALA A 90 6.05 8.46 -13.41
C ALA A 90 7.02 8.30 -14.60
N SER A 91 8.23 8.84 -14.49
CA SER A 91 9.22 8.78 -15.56
C SER A 91 9.51 7.34 -16.02
N GLY A 92 9.58 7.16 -17.35
CA GLY A 92 9.79 5.87 -18.00
C GLY A 92 8.52 5.01 -18.09
N CYS A 93 7.36 5.65 -18.21
CA CYS A 93 6.06 5.03 -18.47
C CYS A 93 5.34 5.71 -19.66
N ASN A 94 6.12 6.22 -20.61
CA ASN A 94 5.62 7.09 -21.67
C ASN A 94 5.18 6.30 -22.91
N GLU A 95 5.59 5.04 -23.02
CA GLU A 95 5.36 4.20 -24.20
C GLU A 95 5.00 2.77 -23.79
N ASN A 96 4.26 2.09 -24.66
CA ASN A 96 3.90 0.67 -24.49
C ASN A 96 3.26 0.36 -23.13
N VAL A 97 2.36 1.23 -22.69
CA VAL A 97 1.60 1.05 -21.46
C VAL A 97 0.46 0.07 -21.70
N TYR A 98 0.20 -0.77 -20.72
CA TYR A 98 -0.91 -1.71 -20.67
C TYR A 98 -1.83 -1.34 -19.51
N GLU A 99 -3.12 -1.56 -19.69
CA GLU A 99 -4.11 -1.45 -18.63
C GLU A 99 -4.65 -2.84 -18.25
N LEU A 100 -4.79 -3.06 -16.95
CA LEU A 100 -5.46 -4.22 -16.36
C LEU A 100 -6.52 -3.74 -15.36
N PRO A 101 -7.76 -4.24 -15.42
CA PRO A 101 -8.78 -3.90 -14.44
C PRO A 101 -8.43 -4.42 -13.06
N VAL A 102 -8.85 -3.66 -12.05
CA VAL A 102 -8.80 -4.06 -10.64
C VAL A 102 -10.14 -3.68 -10.00
N PHE A 103 -10.61 -4.48 -9.04
CA PHE A 103 -11.86 -4.21 -8.37
C PHE A 103 -11.67 -3.32 -7.14
N SER A 104 -12.76 -2.67 -6.71
CA SER A 104 -12.86 -1.70 -5.61
C SER A 104 -12.29 -2.17 -4.27
N ASN A 105 -12.23 -3.48 -4.04
CA ASN A 105 -11.77 -4.06 -2.77
C ASN A 105 -10.35 -4.63 -2.91
N GLY A 106 -9.56 -4.07 -3.83
CA GLY A 106 -8.29 -4.62 -4.25
C GLY A 106 -8.39 -6.02 -4.88
N LYS A 107 -9.58 -6.52 -5.22
CA LYS A 107 -9.71 -7.88 -5.80
C LYS A 107 -9.17 -7.90 -7.23
N ARG A 108 -8.54 -9.03 -7.58
CA ARG A 108 -8.03 -9.32 -8.92
C ARG A 108 -9.17 -9.42 -9.94
N TYR A 109 -8.97 -8.83 -11.11
CA TYR A 109 -9.81 -9.09 -12.27
C TYR A 109 -9.45 -10.43 -12.91
N ASP A 110 -10.46 -11.26 -13.19
CA ASP A 110 -10.22 -12.53 -13.86
C ASP A 110 -10.03 -12.31 -15.36
N PHE A 111 -8.78 -12.18 -15.79
CA PHE A 111 -8.47 -11.94 -17.20
C PHE A 111 -8.70 -13.18 -18.10
N ASN A 112 -8.81 -14.37 -17.50
CA ASN A 112 -9.07 -15.64 -18.20
C ASN A 112 -10.57 -15.93 -18.35
N ALA A 113 -11.44 -15.24 -17.61
CA ALA A 113 -12.88 -15.31 -17.84
C ALA A 113 -13.31 -14.36 -18.97
N LYS A 114 -14.31 -14.78 -19.77
CA LYS A 114 -14.93 -13.90 -20.76
C LYS A 114 -15.53 -12.67 -20.08
N LYS A 115 -15.41 -11.51 -20.73
CA LYS A 115 -16.06 -10.28 -20.28
C LYS A 115 -17.58 -10.46 -20.31
N GLY A 116 -18.24 -10.17 -19.20
CA GLY A 116 -19.69 -10.36 -19.05
C GLY A 116 -20.26 -9.61 -17.86
N SER A 117 -21.49 -9.92 -17.48
CA SER A 117 -22.18 -9.34 -16.32
C SER A 117 -21.43 -9.61 -15.01
N ILE A 118 -20.88 -10.82 -14.86
CA ILE A 118 -20.15 -11.26 -13.66
C ILE A 118 -18.71 -10.72 -13.67
N ASN A 119 -18.02 -10.78 -14.82
CA ASN A 119 -16.63 -10.33 -14.96
C ASN A 119 -16.51 -8.97 -15.66
N LYS A 120 -17.27 -7.98 -15.16
CA LYS A 120 -17.25 -6.62 -15.70
C LYS A 120 -16.04 -5.86 -15.13
N PRO A 121 -15.19 -5.24 -15.94
CA PRO A 121 -13.92 -4.66 -15.48
C PRO A 121 -14.03 -3.45 -14.53
N GLY A 122 -15.22 -2.91 -14.24
CA GLY A 122 -15.39 -1.74 -13.37
C GLY A 122 -14.63 -0.49 -13.86
N PRO A 123 -14.48 0.54 -13.02
CA PRO A 123 -13.81 1.80 -13.40
C PRO A 123 -12.29 1.81 -13.13
N MET A 124 -11.77 1.05 -12.17
CA MET A 124 -10.36 1.11 -11.75
C MET A 124 -9.43 0.27 -12.64
N ARG A 125 -8.24 0.81 -12.92
CA ARG A 125 -7.21 0.21 -13.78
C ARG A 125 -5.84 0.37 -13.13
N VAL A 126 -5.02 -0.68 -13.20
CA VAL A 126 -3.58 -0.56 -13.03
C VAL A 126 -2.91 -0.39 -14.39
N TYR A 127 -1.93 0.52 -14.45
CA TYR A 127 -1.15 0.81 -15.64
C TYR A 127 0.30 0.39 -15.43
N TYR A 128 0.87 -0.27 -16.44
CA TYR A 128 2.24 -0.79 -16.38
C TYR A 128 2.84 -0.92 -17.78
N THR A 129 4.17 -0.95 -17.90
CA THR A 129 4.84 -1.07 -19.20
C THR A 129 4.91 -2.52 -19.69
N LYS A 130 5.30 -2.71 -20.95
CA LYS A 130 5.59 -4.04 -21.52
C LYS A 130 6.60 -4.86 -20.69
N ASP A 131 7.51 -4.17 -20.00
CA ASP A 131 8.57 -4.77 -19.15
C ASP A 131 8.09 -4.99 -17.71
N LEU A 132 6.76 -4.93 -17.49
CA LEU A 132 6.12 -5.14 -16.19
C LEU A 132 6.59 -4.14 -15.12
N LYS A 133 6.88 -2.90 -15.53
CA LYS A 133 7.14 -1.78 -14.62
C LYS A 133 5.82 -1.09 -14.27
N PHE A 134 5.54 -0.96 -12.98
CA PHE A 134 4.37 -0.23 -12.49
C PHE A 134 4.44 1.26 -12.85
N CYS A 135 3.35 1.79 -13.39
CA CYS A 135 3.25 3.20 -13.82
C CYS A 135 2.26 4.01 -12.99
N GLY A 136 1.23 3.35 -12.45
CA GLY A 136 0.26 4.00 -11.59
C GLY A 136 -1.06 3.23 -11.55
N VAL A 137 -1.95 3.71 -10.69
CA VAL A 137 -3.35 3.31 -10.64
C VAL A 137 -4.19 4.49 -11.08
N GLY A 138 -5.20 4.24 -11.91
CA GLY A 138 -6.18 5.23 -12.30
C GLY A 138 -7.58 4.65 -12.31
N ALA A 139 -8.55 5.53 -12.50
CA ALA A 139 -9.92 5.16 -12.67
C ALA A 139 -10.54 5.94 -13.83
N LYS A 140 -11.64 5.41 -14.35
CA LYS A 140 -12.51 6.12 -15.28
C LYS A 140 -13.40 7.09 -14.51
N GLU A 141 -13.68 8.26 -15.08
CA GLU A 141 -14.51 9.32 -14.47
C GLU A 141 -15.88 8.84 -13.98
N HIS A 142 -16.47 7.84 -14.64
CA HIS A 142 -17.79 7.30 -14.31
C HIS A 142 -17.72 5.88 -13.76
N ILE A 143 -18.58 5.59 -12.78
CA ILE A 143 -18.66 4.29 -12.09
C ILE A 143 -18.93 3.11 -13.04
N GLY A 144 -19.57 3.38 -14.18
CA GLY A 144 -19.82 2.39 -15.23
C GLY A 144 -18.58 1.90 -15.96
N GLY A 145 -17.41 2.52 -15.72
CA GLY A 145 -16.16 2.26 -16.43
C GLY A 145 -16.04 3.02 -17.75
N THR A 146 -16.67 4.19 -17.83
CA THR A 146 -16.70 5.09 -19.00
C THR A 146 -16.13 6.47 -18.65
N GLY A 147 -15.83 7.29 -19.66
CA GLY A 147 -15.20 8.60 -19.50
C GLY A 147 -13.67 8.55 -19.63
N ASN A 148 -13.03 9.69 -19.44
CA ASN A 148 -11.57 9.77 -19.48
C ASN A 148 -10.98 9.09 -18.24
N PRO A 149 -9.81 8.45 -18.36
CA PRO A 149 -9.09 7.95 -17.21
C PRO A 149 -8.35 9.10 -16.50
N HIS A 150 -8.30 9.06 -15.18
CA HIS A 150 -7.54 9.96 -14.32
C HIS A 150 -6.75 9.17 -13.28
N ASN A 151 -5.67 9.77 -12.76
CA ASN A 151 -4.84 9.16 -11.72
C ASN A 151 -5.61 9.07 -10.40
N CYS A 152 -5.51 7.93 -9.72
CA CYS A 152 -5.97 7.80 -8.35
C CYS A 152 -4.99 8.49 -7.38
N VAL A 153 -5.49 8.85 -6.19
CA VAL A 153 -4.69 9.56 -5.19
C VAL A 153 -3.91 8.55 -4.36
N LEU A 154 -2.62 8.82 -4.17
CA LEU A 154 -1.80 8.08 -3.22
C LEU A 154 -2.19 8.49 -1.80
N GLU A 155 -2.80 7.60 -1.06
CA GLU A 155 -2.95 7.77 0.38
C GLU A 155 -1.66 7.27 1.02
N ASN A 156 -0.83 8.22 1.46
CA ASN A 156 0.23 7.88 2.39
C ASN A 156 -0.47 7.43 3.66
N GLN A 157 -0.56 6.12 3.90
CA GLN A 157 -0.85 5.63 5.23
C GLN A 157 0.21 6.26 6.12
N GLY A 158 -0.22 7.25 6.90
CA GLY A 158 0.67 8.00 7.76
C GLY A 158 1.46 6.98 8.55
N VAL A 159 2.78 6.95 8.35
CA VAL A 159 3.66 6.66 9.46
C VAL A 159 3.12 7.56 10.57
N PRO A 160 2.61 7.03 11.69
CA PRO A 160 2.17 7.90 12.78
C PRO A 160 3.38 8.77 13.06
N SER A 161 3.26 10.06 12.78
CA SER A 161 4.30 11.02 13.07
C SER A 161 4.48 10.93 14.58
N GLN A 162 5.49 10.19 15.04
CA GLN A 162 5.96 10.31 16.41
C GLN A 162 6.55 11.71 16.51
N GLY A 163 5.67 12.68 16.75
CA GLY A 163 6.04 14.02 17.13
C GLY A 163 6.58 13.93 18.55
N TRP A 164 7.85 14.24 18.71
CA TRP A 164 8.46 14.44 20.03
C TRP A 164 8.35 15.93 20.33
N LEU A 165 7.52 16.29 21.31
CA LEU A 165 7.50 17.66 21.82
C LEU A 165 8.48 17.75 22.99
N LEU A 166 9.61 18.43 22.77
CA LEU A 166 10.55 18.75 23.85
C LEU A 166 10.13 20.08 24.49
N VAL A 167 9.60 20.01 25.71
CA VAL A 167 9.30 21.22 26.49
C VAL A 167 10.42 21.43 27.49
N ARG A 168 11.17 22.54 27.34
CA ARG A 168 12.19 22.97 28.31
C ARG A 168 11.66 24.15 29.13
N LYS A 169 11.56 23.98 30.44
CA LYS A 169 11.24 25.08 31.36
C LYS A 169 12.10 24.95 32.62
N ARG A 170 12.92 25.97 32.90
CA ARG A 170 13.78 26.08 34.11
C ARG A 170 14.58 24.81 34.44
N GLY A 171 15.40 24.34 33.49
CA GLY A 171 16.31 23.21 33.71
C GLY A 171 15.68 21.81 33.62
N ILE A 172 14.36 21.70 33.53
CA ILE A 172 13.66 20.42 33.34
C ILE A 172 13.35 20.24 31.85
N SER A 173 13.78 19.11 31.28
CA SER A 173 13.42 18.68 29.92
C SER A 173 12.35 17.60 30.02
N ILE A 174 11.15 17.89 29.52
CA ILE A 174 10.08 16.91 29.41
C ILE A 174 9.98 16.46 27.97
N VAL A 175 10.06 15.15 27.75
CA VAL A 175 9.94 14.51 26.45
C VAL A 175 8.54 13.90 26.39
N LEU A 176 7.66 14.48 25.58
CA LEU A 176 6.33 13.93 25.33
C LEU A 176 6.36 13.13 24.03
N SER A 177 6.01 11.84 24.11
CA SER A 177 5.84 10.98 22.94
C SER A 177 4.36 10.79 22.67
N PHE A 178 3.95 10.98 21.42
CA PHE A 178 2.56 10.78 21.00
C PHE A 178 2.46 9.52 20.14
N THR A 179 1.69 8.53 20.59
CA THR A 179 1.23 7.43 19.75
C THR A 179 -0.25 7.67 19.46
N GLY A 180 -0.65 7.61 18.18
CA GLY A 180 -1.90 8.15 17.64
C GLY A 180 -3.22 7.49 18.08
N ARG A 181 -3.45 7.35 19.39
CA ARG A 181 -4.74 7.15 20.06
C ARG A 181 -4.62 7.67 21.49
N LEU A 182 -4.97 8.95 21.70
CA LEU A 182 -5.35 9.59 22.98
C LEU A 182 -4.76 9.01 24.30
N ASN A 183 -3.51 8.56 24.30
CA ASN A 183 -2.81 8.04 25.46
C ASN A 183 -1.50 8.80 25.57
N TRP A 184 -1.45 9.69 26.56
CA TRP A 184 -0.26 10.47 26.87
C TRP A 184 0.63 9.64 27.80
N ILE A 185 1.86 9.38 27.38
CA ILE A 185 2.90 8.83 28.28
C ILE A 185 3.92 9.95 28.48
N ALA A 186 3.93 10.52 29.69
CA ALA A 186 4.91 11.53 30.07
C ALA A 186 6.13 10.85 30.70
N TYR A 187 7.31 11.07 30.12
CA TYR A 187 8.57 10.69 30.74
C TYR A 187 9.23 11.94 31.32
N VAL A 188 9.46 11.94 32.64
CA VAL A 188 10.23 12.97 33.34
C VAL A 188 11.61 12.41 33.61
N GLY A 189 12.61 12.88 32.87
CA GLY A 189 14.02 12.61 33.15
C GLY A 189 14.68 13.84 33.78
N CYS A 190 15.17 13.72 35.01
CA CYS A 190 16.13 14.69 35.54
C CYS A 190 17.51 14.38 34.95
N LEU A 191 17.98 15.23 34.03
CA LEU A 191 19.42 15.30 33.77
C LEU A 191 20.04 16.14 34.89
N SER A 192 20.77 15.48 35.79
CA SER A 192 21.74 16.15 36.64
C SER A 192 22.91 16.59 35.75
N VAL A 193 23.23 17.88 35.77
CA VAL A 193 24.39 18.48 35.10
C VAL A 193 25.66 18.07 35.82
#